data_AF-A0AA87Z1B0-F1
#
_entry.id   AF-A0AA87Z1B0-F1
#
_cell.length_a   1.000
_cell.length_b   1.000
_cell.length_c   1.000
_cell.angle_alpha   90.00
_cell.angle_beta   90.00
_cell.angle_gamma   90.00
#
_symmetry.space_group_name_H-M   'P 1'
#
loop_
_entity.id
_entity.type
_entity.pdbx_description
1 polymer ?
#
loop_
_entity_poly.entity_id
_entity_poly.type
_entity_poly.pdbx_seq_one_letter_code
_entity_poly.pdbx_strand_id
1 'polypeptide(L)' 'MKSSSVSAILLLFLVFIAAGSVSAQNCPKTLYDAGPDCKDDQCTSKCKLAYGANSVYGACFLRQPGDFLCVCYFEHCN' A
#
# COMPACT_ATOMS: atom_id res chain seq x y z
N MET A 1 -0.98 -47.73 -26.53
CA MET A 1 -1.42 -46.31 -26.50
C MET A 1 -1.12 -45.80 -25.10
N LYS A 2 0.14 -45.50 -24.77
CA LYS A 2 0.83 -44.20 -24.95
C LYS A 2 -0.06 -43.00 -24.58
N SER A 3 0.20 -42.50 -23.38
CA SER A 3 0.21 -41.09 -22.96
C SER A 3 -1.12 -40.32 -22.97
N SER A 4 -1.46 -39.73 -21.81
CA SER A 4 -1.86 -38.30 -21.71
C SER A 4 -2.57 -37.93 -20.39
N SER A 5 -2.24 -38.55 -19.25
CA SER A 5 -2.72 -38.06 -17.94
C SER A 5 -1.78 -37.02 -17.29
N VAL A 6 -0.60 -36.77 -17.88
CA VAL A 6 0.41 -35.82 -17.35
C VAL A 6 0.07 -34.35 -17.67
N SER A 7 -0.88 -34.10 -18.59
CA SER A 7 -1.18 -32.73 -19.08
C SER A 7 -2.04 -31.90 -18.13
N ALA A 8 -2.90 -32.52 -17.31
CA ALA A 8 -3.81 -31.80 -16.41
C ALA A 8 -3.12 -31.20 -15.18
N ILE A 9 -2.04 -31.85 -14.70
CA ILE A 9 -1.33 -31.42 -13.49
C ILE A 9 -0.49 -30.17 -13.77
N LEU A 10 0.12 -30.05 -14.95
CA LEU A 10 0.88 -28.86 -15.35
C LEU A 10 0.00 -27.60 -15.44
N LEU A 11 -1.25 -27.74 -15.90
CA LEU A 11 -2.20 -26.63 -15.99
C LEU A 11 -2.61 -26.11 -14.60
N LEU A 12 -2.75 -26.98 -13.61
CA LEU A 12 -3.08 -26.58 -12.24
C LEU A 12 -1.98 -25.73 -11.60
N PHE A 13 -0.69 -26.04 -11.84
CA PHE A 13 0.42 -25.23 -11.32
C PHE A 13 0.47 -23.82 -11.95
N LEU A 14 0.11 -23.66 -13.23
CA LEU A 14 0.12 -22.36 -13.90
C LEU A 14 -0.91 -21.37 -13.32
N VAL A 15 -2.06 -21.85 -12.82
CA VAL A 15 -3.08 -21.00 -12.19
C VAL A 15 -2.58 -20.39 -10.88
N PHE A 16 -1.78 -21.12 -10.10
CA PHE A 16 -1.21 -20.60 -8.84
C PHE A 16 -0.12 -19.53 -9.07
N ILE A 17 0.57 -19.55 -10.22
CA ILE A 17 1.62 -18.56 -10.54
C ILE A 17 0.99 -17.24 -11.00
N ALA A 18 -0.17 -17.27 -11.68
CA ALA A 18 -0.86 -16.06 -12.15
C ALA A 18 -1.57 -15.25 -11.02
N ALA A 19 -1.85 -15.87 -9.88
CA ALA A 19 -2.30 -15.17 -8.67
C ALA A 19 -1.12 -14.62 -7.83
N GLY A 20 0.12 -14.86 -8.28
CA GLY A 20 1.33 -14.36 -7.66
C GLY A 20 1.51 -12.87 -7.91
N SER A 21 1.44 -12.10 -6.83
CA SER A 21 1.93 -10.73 -6.66
C SER A 21 1.21 -9.63 -7.45
N VAL A 22 -0.02 -9.32 -7.02
CA VAL A 22 -0.38 -7.89 -6.96
C VAL A 22 0.50 -7.31 -5.86
N SER A 23 1.69 -6.84 -6.25
CA SER A 23 2.53 -6.05 -5.35
C SER A 23 1.66 -4.89 -4.88
N ALA A 24 1.28 -4.88 -3.60
CA ALA A 24 0.66 -3.74 -2.97
C ALA A 24 1.70 -2.61 -3.01
N GLN A 25 1.75 -1.89 -4.12
CA GLN A 25 2.58 -0.71 -4.26
C GLN A 25 1.98 0.32 -3.32
N ASN A 26 2.50 0.35 -2.10
CA ASN A 26 2.23 1.43 -1.18
C ASN A 26 2.78 2.70 -1.82
N CYS A 27 1.90 3.61 -2.23
CA CYS A 27 2.27 4.87 -2.86
C CYS A 27 2.30 5.98 -1.81
N PRO A 28 3.45 6.31 -1.18
CA PRO A 28 3.49 7.37 -0.18
C PRO A 28 3.29 8.76 -0.82
N LYS A 29 2.42 9.59 -0.24
CA LYS A 29 2.39 11.05 -0.48
C LYS A 29 2.60 11.79 0.82
N THR A 30 3.47 12.80 0.80
CA THR A 30 3.77 13.60 2.00
C THR A 30 2.81 14.78 2.13
N LEU A 31 2.13 14.86 3.27
CA LEU A 31 1.45 16.04 3.78
C LEU A 31 2.38 16.80 4.72
N TYR A 32 2.68 18.04 4.36
CA TYR A 32 3.52 18.94 5.16
C TYR A 32 2.74 19.67 6.27
N ASP A 33 1.44 19.43 6.39
CA ASP A 33 0.58 20.00 7.44
C ASP A 33 0.38 19.01 8.60
N ALA A 34 1.48 18.53 9.18
CA ALA A 34 1.44 17.57 10.28
C ALA A 34 1.22 18.25 11.66
N GLY A 35 1.58 19.53 11.78
CA GLY A 35 1.64 20.24 13.06
C GLY A 35 2.83 19.82 13.93
N PRO A 36 3.07 20.52 15.05
CA PRO A 36 4.21 20.26 15.94
C PRO A 36 4.09 18.94 16.72
N ASP A 37 2.88 18.40 16.87
CA ASP A 37 2.58 17.14 17.54
C ASP A 37 1.89 16.19 16.55
N CYS A 38 2.63 15.75 15.54
CA CYS A 38 2.10 14.79 14.57
C CYS A 38 1.80 13.45 15.28
N LYS A 39 0.53 13.05 15.27
CA LYS A 39 0.09 11.73 15.70
C LYS A 39 -0.47 10.95 14.50
N ASP A 40 -0.18 9.66 14.43
CA ASP A 40 -0.55 8.81 13.29
C ASP A 40 -2.07 8.79 13.03
N ASP A 41 -2.89 8.84 14.08
CA ASP A 41 -4.35 8.92 13.96
C ASP A 41 -4.82 10.23 13.32
N GLN A 42 -4.24 11.36 13.74
CA GLN A 42 -4.51 12.67 13.15
C GLN A 42 -3.98 12.75 11.72
N CYS A 43 -2.78 12.22 11.48
CA CYS A 43 -2.18 12.14 10.15
C CYS A 43 -3.05 11.29 9.22
N THR A 44 -3.51 10.12 9.65
CA THR A 44 -4.44 9.26 8.90
C THR A 44 -5.73 9.99 8.55
N SER A 45 -6.33 10.71 9.52
CA SER A 45 -7.54 11.50 9.28
C SER A 45 -7.30 12.61 8.25
N LYS A 46 -6.20 13.37 8.36
CA LYS A 46 -5.81 14.39 7.38
C LYS A 46 -5.56 13.79 6.00
N CYS A 47 -4.91 12.64 5.91
CA CYS A 47 -4.69 11.92 4.66
C CYS A 47 -6.00 11.54 3.97
N LYS A 48 -6.99 11.05 4.72
CA LYS A 48 -8.33 10.73 4.22
C LYS A 48 -9.11 11.98 3.78
N LEU A 49 -8.95 13.10 4.49
CA LEU A 49 -9.56 14.37 4.10
C LEU A 49 -8.94 14.94 2.82
N ALA A 50 -7.61 14.87 2.68
CA ALA A 50 -6.89 15.45 1.55
C ALA A 50 -7.02 14.61 0.27
N TYR A 51 -6.99 13.28 0.40
CA TYR A 51 -6.92 12.37 -0.76
C TYR A 51 -8.07 11.37 -0.86
N GLY A 52 -9.07 11.49 0.00
CA GLY A 52 -10.25 10.63 0.00
C GLY A 52 -10.00 9.23 0.61
N ALA A 53 -10.99 8.35 0.44
CA ALA A 53 -10.99 7.00 1.00
C ALA A 53 -9.85 6.10 0.50
N ASN A 54 -9.15 6.49 -0.57
CA ASN A 54 -8.02 5.76 -1.14
C ASN A 54 -6.76 5.83 -0.27
N SER A 55 -6.67 6.80 0.66
CA SER A 55 -5.61 6.80 1.67
C SER A 55 -6.02 5.92 2.85
N VAL A 56 -5.27 4.83 3.04
CA VAL A 56 -5.57 3.79 4.02
C VAL A 56 -5.03 4.17 5.39
N TYR A 57 -3.83 4.73 5.41
CA TYR A 57 -3.05 4.99 6.62
C TYR A 57 -2.16 6.23 6.44
N GLY A 58 -1.96 6.98 7.51
CA GLY A 58 -0.98 8.07 7.59
C GLY A 58 -0.02 7.83 8.75
N ALA A 59 1.28 7.99 8.52
CA ALA A 59 2.31 7.89 9.55
C ALA A 59 3.06 9.20 9.73
N CYS A 60 3.41 9.50 10.97
CA CYS A 60 4.21 10.64 11.34
C CYS A 60 5.69 10.31 11.37
N PHE A 61 6.49 11.13 10.69
CA PHE A 61 7.95 11.00 10.64
C PHE A 61 8.60 12.29 11.12
N LEU A 62 9.56 12.17 12.04
CA LEU A 62 10.42 13.27 12.42
C LEU A 62 11.45 13.51 11.31
N ARG A 63 11.39 14.68 10.65
CA ARG A 63 12.39 15.07 9.65
C ARG A 63 13.58 15.74 10.30
N GLN A 64 13.31 16.66 11.22
CA GLN A 64 14.29 17.39 12.04
C GLN A 64 13.69 17.60 13.43
N PRO A 65 14.49 17.90 14.48
CA PRO A 65 13.95 18.17 15.81
C PRO A 65 12.87 19.27 15.76
N GLY A 66 11.64 18.91 16.12
CA GLY A 66 10.48 19.83 16.08
C GLY A 66 9.78 19.97 14.71
N ASP A 67 10.27 19.30 13.66
CA ASP A 67 9.66 19.26 12.32
C ASP A 67 9.17 17.85 12.00
N PHE A 68 7.86 17.67 11.97
CA PHE A 68 7.21 16.42 11.65
C PHE A 68 6.57 16.46 10.26
N LEU A 69 6.62 15.32 9.57
CA LEU A 69 5.98 15.09 8.30
C LEU A 69 4.89 14.05 8.49
N CYS A 70 3.77 14.23 7.80
CA CYS A 70 2.72 13.21 7.71
C CYS A 70 2.85 12.53 6.34
N VAL A 71 3.02 11.21 6.31
CA VAL A 71 3.13 10.43 5.06
C VAL A 71 1.90 9.56 4.92
N CYS A 72 1.13 9.80 3.86
CA CYS A 72 -0.09 9.10 3.52
C CYS A 72 0.23 7.90 2.62
N TYR A 73 -0.23 6.72 3.01
CA TYR A 73 -0.13 5.48 2.26
C TYR A 73 -1.47 5.14 1.62
N PHE A 74 -1.40 4.61 0.42
CA PHE A 74 -2.54 4.35 -0.45
C PHE A 74 -2.57 2.88 -0.84
N GLU A 75 -3.78 2.34 -0.97
CA GLU A 75 -3.99 0.95 -1.42
C GLU A 75 -3.63 0.78 -2.90
N HIS A 76 -3.82 1.85 -3.67
CA HIS A 76 -3.55 1.88 -5.10
C HIS A 76 -2.78 3.15 -5.45
N CYS A 77 -1.68 2.96 -6.17
CA CYS A 77 -1.02 4.01 -6.93
C CYS A 77 -1.89 4.38 -8.12
N ASN A 78 -2.23 5.66 -8.26
CA ASN A 78 -2.95 6.20 -9.41
C ASN A 78 -2.09 7.29 -10.07
#